data_AF-A0A1Q7K2E6-F1
#
_entry.id   AF-A0A1Q7K2E6-F1
#
_cell.length_a   1.000
_cell.length_b   1.000
_cell.length_c   1.000
_cell.angle_alpha   90.00
_cell.angle_beta   90.00
_cell.angle_gamma   90.00
#
_symmetry.space_group_name_H-M   'P 1'
#
loop_
_entity.id
_entity.type
_entity.pdbx_description
1 polymer ?
#
loop_
_entity_poly.entity_id
_entity_poly.type
_entity_poly.pdbx_seq_one_letter_code
_entity_poly.pdbx_strand_id
1 'polypeptide(L)'
;MYWLAAASNTGSEPSPTNTNWQIVAAGINNRGAWQSAPTYNANDAVTDAGAFWLALVTNTNSEPSSSNFLWLQLAAQGAAGAAGLPGAPGAPGADGPRGPTGDTGPAGPAGPPGPSGTGTGTSHAYMARSTVALPLSFQVVNVVSVTVPPGLYVIWGKTWLQNIDAILGPASCTLSSGSDVTRATLLGTGSLGGDKMSVSVQDSATFTQTTTIALSCRNDDLANHSLYANDAVLTALAVDALN
;
A
#
# COMPACT_ATOMS: atom_id res chain seq x y z
N MET A 1 -29.05 -6.22 15.75
CA MET A 1 -29.30 -4.76 15.90
C MET A 1 -28.20 -4.05 15.14
N TYR A 2 -28.53 -3.04 14.33
CA TYR A 2 -27.55 -2.27 13.56
C TYR A 2 -27.23 -0.96 14.31
N TRP A 3 -25.98 -0.52 14.22
CA TRP A 3 -25.44 0.58 15.01
C TRP A 3 -24.71 1.56 14.09
N LEU A 4 -24.99 2.84 14.27
CA LEU A 4 -24.23 3.92 13.64
C LEU A 4 -23.26 4.50 14.67
N ALA A 5 -22.01 4.71 14.27
CA ALA A 5 -21.06 5.47 15.07
C ALA A 5 -21.52 6.93 15.11
N ALA A 6 -21.92 7.41 16.28
CA ALA A 6 -22.38 8.78 16.50
C ALA A 6 -21.22 9.73 16.87
N ALA A 7 -20.05 9.17 17.19
CA ALA A 7 -18.82 9.89 17.48
C ALA A 7 -17.60 9.05 17.04
N SER A 8 -16.47 9.70 16.79
CA SER A 8 -15.20 9.01 16.52
C SER A 8 -14.79 8.14 17.70
N ASN A 9 -14.63 6.84 17.48
CA ASN A 9 -14.30 5.88 18.53
C ASN A 9 -13.43 4.73 18.00
N THR A 10 -12.57 4.18 18.86
CA THR A 10 -11.68 3.05 18.55
C THR A 10 -11.80 2.00 19.66
N GLY A 11 -12.03 0.73 19.29
CA GLY A 11 -12.15 -0.37 20.26
C GLY A 11 -13.40 -0.35 21.16
N SER A 12 -14.42 0.43 20.80
CA SER A 12 -15.64 0.59 21.60
C SER A 12 -16.76 -0.30 21.04
N GLU A 13 -17.34 -1.18 21.86
CA GLU A 13 -18.40 -2.10 21.42
C GLU A 13 -19.79 -1.44 21.36
N PRO A 14 -20.61 -1.70 20.32
CA PRO A 14 -21.97 -1.18 20.25
C PRO A 14 -22.90 -1.72 21.34
N SER A 15 -23.59 -0.84 22.06
CA SER A 15 -24.50 -1.21 23.17
C SER A 15 -25.54 -0.10 23.41
N PRO A 16 -26.77 -0.42 23.90
CA PRO A 16 -27.82 0.58 24.14
C PRO A 16 -27.44 1.68 25.14
N THR A 17 -26.43 1.41 25.97
CA THR A 17 -25.92 2.34 26.98
C THR A 17 -24.63 3.04 26.54
N ASN A 18 -24.09 2.72 25.36
CA ASN A 18 -22.87 3.32 24.85
C ASN A 18 -23.19 4.47 23.89
N THR A 19 -22.95 5.71 24.33
CA THR A 19 -23.28 6.93 23.59
C THR A 19 -22.45 7.15 22.32
N ASN A 20 -21.35 6.40 22.13
CA ASN A 20 -20.62 6.40 20.87
C ASN A 20 -21.41 5.72 19.73
N TRP A 21 -22.45 4.97 20.08
CA TRP A 21 -23.25 4.19 19.14
C TRP A 21 -24.73 4.52 19.30
N GLN A 22 -25.37 4.86 18.18
CA GLN A 22 -26.81 5.05 18.14
C GLN A 22 -27.46 3.77 17.62
N ILE A 23 -28.47 3.25 18.35
CA ILE A 23 -29.33 2.18 17.83
C ILE A 23 -30.05 2.74 16.61
N VAL A 24 -29.83 2.11 15.47
CA VAL A 24 -30.63 2.37 14.28
C VAL A 24 -31.87 1.50 14.39
N ALA A 25 -32.90 2.02 15.04
CA ALA A 25 -34.21 1.39 15.12
C ALA A 25 -35.00 1.63 13.82
N ALA A 26 -34.44 1.16 12.71
CA ALA A 26 -35.04 0.80 11.43
C ALA A 26 -33.87 0.46 10.50
N GLY A 27 -33.44 -0.81 10.51
CA GLY A 27 -32.43 -1.27 9.55
C GLY A 27 -32.94 -1.12 8.11
N ILE A 28 -32.03 -1.24 7.14
CA ILE A 28 -32.40 -1.33 5.73
C ILE A 28 -33.27 -2.58 5.53
N ASN A 29 -34.51 -2.40 5.08
CA ASN A 29 -35.40 -3.50 4.77
C ASN A 29 -35.18 -3.93 3.32
N ASN A 30 -34.34 -4.94 3.10
CA ASN A 30 -34.05 -5.42 1.76
C ASN A 30 -35.26 -6.18 1.16
N ARG A 31 -35.83 -5.62 0.09
CA ARG A 31 -37.00 -6.12 -0.64
C ARG A 31 -36.63 -6.94 -1.87
N GLY A 32 -35.34 -7.15 -2.15
CA GLY A 32 -34.86 -7.88 -3.33
C GLY A 32 -34.86 -7.03 -4.59
N ALA A 33 -35.14 -7.63 -5.75
CA ALA A 33 -35.20 -6.88 -7.01
C ALA A 33 -36.33 -5.85 -7.02
N TRP A 34 -36.11 -4.67 -7.61
CA TRP A 34 -37.16 -3.68 -7.77
C TRP A 34 -38.31 -4.22 -8.63
N GLN A 35 -39.54 -3.85 -8.28
CA GLN A 35 -40.78 -4.20 -8.98
C GLN A 35 -41.68 -2.96 -9.03
N SER A 36 -42.45 -2.83 -10.11
CA SER A 36 -43.32 -1.66 -10.32
C SER A 36 -44.58 -1.64 -9.44
N ALA A 37 -45.10 -2.81 -9.07
CA ALA A 37 -46.37 -2.96 -8.35
C ALA A 37 -46.33 -2.63 -6.84
N PRO A 38 -45.32 -3.05 -6.04
CA PRO A 38 -45.34 -2.79 -4.60
C PRO A 38 -44.98 -1.34 -4.25
N THR A 39 -45.55 -0.86 -3.15
CA THR A 39 -45.10 0.38 -2.49
C THR A 39 -43.84 0.10 -1.67
N TYR A 40 -42.84 0.96 -1.83
CA TYR A 40 -41.61 0.97 -1.04
C TYR A 40 -41.69 2.10 -0.02
N ASN A 41 -41.51 1.80 1.26
CA ASN A 41 -41.46 2.80 2.32
C ASN A 41 -40.03 3.32 2.51
N ALA A 42 -39.88 4.45 3.20
CA ALA A 42 -38.57 4.91 3.62
C ALA A 42 -37.81 3.79 4.37
N ASN A 43 -36.54 3.61 4.02
CA ASN A 43 -35.64 2.53 4.46
C ASN A 43 -35.82 1.16 3.79
N ASP A 44 -36.77 0.98 2.88
CA ASP A 44 -36.77 -0.19 1.99
C ASP A 44 -35.59 -0.09 1.01
N ALA A 45 -34.93 -1.21 0.73
CA ALA A 45 -33.89 -1.27 -0.29
C ALA A 45 -34.18 -2.32 -1.35
N VAL A 46 -33.70 -2.06 -2.56
CA VAL A 46 -33.86 -2.92 -3.72
C VAL A 46 -32.57 -3.04 -4.51
N THR A 47 -32.45 -4.10 -5.29
CA THR A 47 -31.46 -4.21 -6.36
C THR A 47 -32.09 -3.83 -7.69
N ASP A 48 -31.47 -2.92 -8.43
CA ASP A 48 -31.88 -2.54 -9.79
C ASP A 48 -30.67 -2.17 -10.65
N ALA A 49 -30.65 -2.61 -11.91
CA ALA A 49 -29.58 -2.38 -12.88
C ALA A 49 -28.15 -2.67 -12.35
N GLY A 50 -27.99 -3.71 -11.52
CA GLY A 50 -26.70 -4.08 -10.91
C GLY A 50 -26.26 -3.18 -9.75
N ALA A 51 -27.12 -2.28 -9.28
CA ALA A 51 -26.87 -1.43 -8.12
C ALA A 51 -27.84 -1.74 -6.97
N PHE A 52 -27.44 -1.35 -5.76
CA PHE A 52 -28.24 -1.45 -4.55
C PHE A 52 -28.73 -0.07 -4.14
N TRP A 53 -30.04 0.08 -3.98
CA TRP A 53 -30.73 1.36 -3.80
C TRP A 53 -31.56 1.38 -2.52
N LEU A 54 -31.60 2.51 -1.83
CA LEU A 54 -32.40 2.75 -0.62
C LEU A 54 -33.49 3.78 -0.92
N ALA A 55 -34.75 3.45 -0.65
CA ALA A 55 -35.86 4.39 -0.70
C ALA A 55 -35.73 5.41 0.45
N LEU A 56 -35.60 6.68 0.09
CA LEU A 56 -35.52 7.79 1.05
C LEU A 56 -36.90 8.23 1.53
N VAL A 57 -37.91 8.06 0.67
CA VAL A 57 -39.30 8.38 0.94
C VAL A 57 -40.21 7.32 0.35
N THR A 58 -41.44 7.22 0.87
CA THR A 58 -42.42 6.26 0.36
C THR A 58 -42.73 6.56 -1.11
N ASN A 59 -42.60 5.54 -1.97
CA ASN A 59 -42.83 5.65 -3.40
C ASN A 59 -43.44 4.37 -3.97
N THR A 60 -44.02 4.44 -5.17
CA THR A 60 -44.63 3.31 -5.87
C THR A 60 -44.43 3.51 -7.36
N ASN A 61 -44.09 2.45 -8.09
CA ASN A 61 -43.79 2.50 -9.51
C ASN A 61 -42.76 3.59 -9.88
N SER A 62 -41.78 3.82 -9.00
CA SER A 62 -40.70 4.78 -9.20
C SER A 62 -39.38 4.01 -9.24
N GLU A 63 -38.81 3.89 -10.44
CA GLU A 63 -37.62 3.10 -10.69
C GLU A 63 -36.36 3.78 -10.10
N PRO A 64 -35.48 3.05 -9.40
CA PRO A 64 -34.25 3.61 -8.85
C PRO A 64 -33.29 4.06 -9.95
N SER A 65 -32.74 5.27 -9.81
CA SER A 65 -31.69 5.77 -10.70
C SER A 65 -30.93 6.91 -10.03
N SER A 66 -29.75 7.25 -10.56
CA SER A 66 -28.94 8.35 -10.04
C SER A 66 -29.58 9.73 -10.22
N SER A 67 -30.60 9.84 -11.08
CA SER A 67 -31.40 11.05 -11.28
C SER A 67 -32.72 11.05 -10.50
N ASN A 68 -33.08 9.94 -9.84
CA ASN A 68 -34.31 9.82 -9.07
C ASN A 68 -34.03 10.04 -7.58
N PHE A 69 -34.28 11.25 -7.09
CA PHE A 69 -34.02 11.66 -5.71
C PHE A 69 -34.86 10.94 -4.64
N LEU A 70 -35.82 10.10 -5.03
CA LEU A 70 -36.55 9.23 -4.09
C LEU A 70 -35.69 8.02 -3.64
N TRP A 71 -34.59 7.76 -4.35
CA TRP A 71 -33.67 6.65 -4.11
C TRP A 71 -32.24 7.14 -3.88
N LEU A 72 -31.53 6.50 -2.95
CA LEU A 72 -30.09 6.68 -2.73
C LEU A 72 -29.34 5.43 -3.18
N GLN A 73 -28.34 5.58 -4.04
CA GLN A 73 -27.45 4.48 -4.40
C GLN A 73 -26.49 4.16 -3.24
N LEU A 74 -26.55 2.94 -2.74
CA LEU A 74 -25.68 2.46 -1.66
C LEU A 74 -24.46 1.70 -2.20
N ALA A 75 -24.63 0.98 -3.32
CA ALA A 75 -23.56 0.25 -3.98
C ALA A 75 -23.82 0.11 -5.48
N ALA A 76 -22.77 -0.04 -6.27
CA ALA A 76 -22.82 -0.40 -7.69
C ALA A 76 -22.02 -1.70 -7.90
N GLN A 77 -22.44 -2.53 -8.84
CA GLN A 77 -21.64 -3.67 -9.28
C GLN A 77 -20.28 -3.17 -9.79
N GLY A 78 -19.20 -3.77 -9.31
CA GLY A 78 -17.85 -3.50 -9.80
C GLY A 78 -17.70 -3.94 -11.25
N ALA A 79 -16.72 -3.38 -11.96
CA ALA A 79 -16.38 -3.84 -13.31
C ALA A 79 -16.10 -5.35 -13.33
N ALA A 80 -16.51 -6.03 -14.40
CA ALA A 80 -16.13 -7.43 -14.61
C ALA A 80 -14.60 -7.57 -14.53
N GLY A 81 -14.12 -8.60 -13.84
CA GLY A 81 -12.69 -8.89 -13.79
C GLY A 81 -12.12 -9.06 -15.19
N ALA A 82 -10.84 -8.71 -15.37
CA ALA A 82 -10.15 -8.97 -16.63
C ALA A 82 -10.27 -10.46 -17.01
N ALA A 83 -10.41 -10.73 -18.31
CA ALA A 83 -10.40 -12.11 -18.80
C ALA A 83 -9.11 -12.82 -18.33
N GLY A 84 -9.25 -14.08 -17.90
CA GLY A 84 -8.09 -14.90 -17.54
C GLY A 84 -7.13 -15.02 -18.72
N LEU A 85 -5.83 -15.09 -18.43
CA LEU A 85 -4.81 -15.35 -19.45
C LEU A 85 -5.13 -16.65 -20.19
N PRO A 86 -4.83 -16.75 -21.50
CA PRO A 86 -4.93 -18.01 -22.23
C PRO A 86 -4.19 -19.13 -21.49
N GLY A 87 -4.77 -20.33 -21.46
CA GLY A 87 -4.12 -21.50 -20.90
C GLY A 87 -2.78 -21.76 -21.60
N ALA A 88 -1.79 -22.24 -20.84
CA ALA A 88 -0.51 -22.63 -21.42
C ALA A 88 -0.74 -23.66 -22.55
N PRO A 89 0.05 -23.61 -23.64
CA PRO A 89 0.01 -24.61 -24.70
C PRO A 89 0.13 -26.03 -24.11
N GLY A 90 -0.67 -26.96 -24.63
CA GLY A 90 -0.58 -28.38 -24.24
C GLY A 90 0.82 -28.93 -24.51
N ALA A 91 1.29 -29.82 -23.63
CA ALA A 91 2.56 -30.50 -23.83
C ALA A 91 2.59 -31.20 -25.20
N PRO A 92 3.72 -31.16 -25.93
CA PRO A 92 3.87 -31.90 -27.18
C PRO A 92 3.54 -33.39 -26.99
N GLY A 93 2.83 -33.97 -27.95
CA GLY A 93 2.55 -35.40 -27.96
C GLY A 93 3.83 -36.21 -28.04
N ALA A 94 3.84 -37.41 -27.43
CA ALA A 94 4.99 -38.29 -27.46
C ALA A 94 5.38 -38.65 -28.91
N ASP A 95 6.67 -38.54 -29.23
CA ASP A 95 7.21 -38.86 -30.55
C ASP A 95 6.99 -40.35 -30.89
N GLY A 96 6.64 -40.61 -32.15
CA GLY A 96 6.57 -41.98 -32.70
C GLY A 96 7.95 -42.64 -32.77
N PRO A 97 8.03 -43.97 -32.82
CA PRO A 97 9.31 -44.68 -32.81
C PRO A 97 10.17 -44.26 -34.02
N ARG A 98 11.41 -43.86 -33.73
CA ARG A 98 12.40 -43.37 -34.69
C ARG A 98 12.89 -44.50 -35.60
N GLY A 99 12.91 -44.26 -36.92
CA GLY A 99 13.54 -45.15 -37.91
C GLY A 99 15.06 -45.23 -37.73
N PRO A 100 15.74 -46.25 -38.29
CA PRO A 100 17.16 -46.47 -38.05
C PRO A 100 18.01 -45.26 -38.45
N THR A 101 18.93 -44.90 -37.57
CA THR A 101 19.83 -43.74 -37.67
C THR A 101 20.78 -43.90 -38.85
N GLY A 102 20.80 -42.93 -39.76
CA GLY A 102 21.87 -42.79 -40.76
C GLY A 102 23.15 -42.20 -40.13
N ASP A 103 24.29 -42.51 -40.74
CA ASP A 103 25.62 -42.16 -40.21
C ASP A 103 25.76 -40.68 -39.86
N THR A 104 26.31 -40.43 -38.67
CA THR A 104 26.49 -39.10 -38.09
C THR A 104 27.50 -38.28 -38.90
N GLY A 105 27.06 -37.15 -39.47
CA GLY A 105 27.96 -36.15 -40.06
C GLY A 105 28.91 -35.53 -39.01
N PRO A 106 30.07 -34.99 -39.41
CA PRO A 106 31.03 -34.42 -38.46
C PRO A 106 30.39 -33.33 -37.62
N ALA A 107 30.74 -33.30 -36.32
CA ALA A 107 30.23 -32.32 -35.39
C ALA A 107 30.55 -30.89 -35.86
N GLY A 108 29.54 -30.02 -35.88
CA GLY A 108 29.74 -28.60 -36.16
C GLY A 108 30.63 -27.94 -35.11
N PRO A 109 31.33 -26.84 -35.44
CA PRO A 109 32.14 -26.11 -34.48
C PRO A 109 31.29 -25.66 -33.29
N ALA A 110 31.86 -25.71 -32.08
CA ALA A 110 31.20 -25.20 -30.88
C ALA A 110 30.79 -23.73 -31.10
N GLY A 111 29.54 -23.41 -30.73
CA GLY A 111 29.09 -22.01 -30.73
C GLY A 111 29.97 -21.15 -29.82
N PRO A 112 30.11 -19.85 -30.11
CA PRO A 112 30.86 -18.96 -29.23
C PRO A 112 30.26 -19.04 -27.81
N PRO A 113 31.10 -19.00 -26.76
CA PRO A 113 30.61 -18.88 -25.39
C PRO A 113 29.59 -17.74 -25.31
N GLY A 114 28.43 -18.01 -24.71
CA GLY A 114 27.50 -16.95 -24.36
C GLY A 114 28.24 -15.89 -23.52
N PRO A 115 27.89 -14.60 -23.64
CA PRO A 115 28.55 -13.56 -22.86
C PRO A 115 28.51 -13.95 -21.38
N SER A 116 29.67 -13.93 -20.73
CA SER A 116 29.78 -14.21 -19.30
C SER A 116 28.82 -13.32 -18.54
N GLY A 117 27.86 -13.92 -17.84
CA GLY A 117 27.00 -13.20 -16.91
C GLY A 117 27.88 -12.51 -15.86
N THR A 118 27.92 -11.18 -15.87
CA THR A 118 28.51 -10.39 -14.79
C THR A 118 27.70 -10.64 -13.53
N GLY A 119 28.32 -11.17 -12.47
CA GLY A 119 27.68 -11.71 -11.27
C GLY A 119 26.93 -10.72 -10.36
N THR A 120 26.10 -9.84 -10.91
CA THR A 120 25.12 -9.03 -10.18
C THR A 120 23.74 -9.51 -10.62
N GLY A 121 22.96 -10.07 -9.70
CA GLY A 121 21.66 -10.68 -9.99
C GLY A 121 20.70 -9.78 -10.78
N THR A 122 19.65 -10.37 -11.31
CA THR A 122 18.57 -9.75 -12.12
C THR A 122 17.73 -8.70 -11.38
N SER A 123 18.25 -8.12 -10.29
CA SER A 123 17.56 -7.11 -9.49
C SER A 123 18.39 -5.84 -9.47
N HIS A 124 17.89 -4.79 -10.11
CA HIS A 124 18.41 -3.42 -9.95
C HIS A 124 17.97 -2.79 -8.62
N ALA A 125 17.88 -3.59 -7.55
CA ALA A 125 17.48 -3.14 -6.23
C ALA A 125 18.70 -3.04 -5.32
N TYR A 126 18.93 -1.85 -4.77
CA TYR A 126 19.99 -1.53 -3.83
C TYR A 126 19.34 -1.37 -2.46
N MET A 127 19.83 -2.09 -1.45
CA MET A 127 19.27 -2.04 -0.10
C MET A 127 20.35 -1.89 0.96
N ALA A 128 20.05 -1.09 1.98
CA ALA A 128 20.83 -1.00 3.21
C ALA A 128 19.90 -1.09 4.42
N ARG A 129 20.39 -1.68 5.51
CA ARG A 129 19.66 -1.82 6.77
C ARG A 129 20.56 -1.47 7.94
N SER A 130 19.99 -0.81 8.95
CA SER A 130 20.64 -0.50 10.22
C SER A 130 19.68 -0.81 11.35
N THR A 131 20.02 -1.76 12.21
CA THR A 131 19.25 -2.09 13.42
C THR A 131 19.73 -1.30 14.65
N VAL A 132 20.66 -0.36 14.45
CA VAL A 132 21.24 0.43 15.54
C VAL A 132 20.26 1.53 15.93
N ALA A 133 20.02 1.64 17.24
CA ALA A 133 19.31 2.76 17.83
C ALA A 133 20.19 4.01 17.83
N LEU A 134 19.88 4.97 16.97
CA LEU A 134 20.63 6.22 16.86
C LEU A 134 19.89 7.34 17.57
N PRO A 135 20.51 8.00 18.56
CA PRO A 135 19.91 9.16 19.22
C PRO A 135 19.77 10.30 18.22
N LEU A 136 18.58 10.90 18.18
CA LEU A 136 18.31 12.07 17.36
C LEU A 136 18.67 13.34 18.11
N SER A 137 19.15 14.32 17.36
CA SER A 137 19.44 15.67 17.86
C SER A 137 18.76 16.69 16.95
N PHE A 138 18.87 17.97 17.30
CA PHE A 138 18.45 19.06 16.42
C PHE A 138 19.26 19.13 15.11
N GLN A 139 20.46 18.53 15.09
CA GLN A 139 21.24 18.32 13.87
C GLN A 139 20.77 17.06 13.14
N VAL A 140 20.94 17.06 11.82
CA VAL A 140 20.57 15.93 10.96
C VAL A 140 21.47 14.73 11.26
N VAL A 141 20.86 13.59 11.58
CA VAL A 141 21.54 12.32 11.83
C VAL A 141 21.28 11.37 10.65
N ASN A 142 22.35 10.88 10.02
CA ASN A 142 22.24 9.84 9.00
C ASN A 142 21.95 8.50 9.68
N VAL A 143 20.78 7.92 9.39
CA VAL A 143 20.34 6.68 10.05
C VAL A 143 20.63 5.43 9.21
N VAL A 144 20.70 5.58 7.88
CA VAL A 144 21.12 4.54 6.95
C VAL A 144 21.45 5.18 5.59
N SER A 145 22.43 4.61 4.87
CA SER A 145 22.78 5.04 3.52
C SER A 145 23.07 3.87 2.59
N VAL A 146 22.89 4.09 1.29
CA VAL A 146 23.20 3.13 0.22
C VAL A 146 23.82 3.87 -0.96
N THR A 147 24.84 3.29 -1.58
CA THR A 147 25.49 3.87 -2.77
C THR A 147 24.96 3.21 -4.03
N VAL A 148 24.52 4.01 -5.00
CA VAL A 148 23.95 3.57 -6.27
C VAL A 148 24.77 4.12 -7.45
N PRO A 149 24.94 3.36 -8.55
CA PRO A 149 25.49 3.87 -9.81
C PRO A 149 24.60 4.96 -10.46
N PRO A 150 25.08 5.64 -11.51
CA PRO A 150 24.25 6.52 -12.32
C PRO A 150 22.99 5.81 -12.82
N GLY A 151 21.85 6.49 -12.80
CA GLY A 151 20.56 5.92 -13.21
C GLY A 151 19.37 6.66 -12.62
N LEU A 152 18.18 6.27 -13.06
CA LEU A 152 16.90 6.70 -12.50
C LEU A 152 16.47 5.69 -11.43
N TYR A 153 16.01 6.18 -10.28
CA TYR A 153 15.62 5.32 -9.15
C TYR A 153 14.30 5.76 -8.53
N VAL A 154 13.52 4.79 -8.05
CA VAL A 154 12.50 4.99 -7.01
C VAL A 154 13.07 4.54 -5.67
N ILE A 155 12.89 5.37 -4.64
CA ILE A 155 13.60 5.26 -3.37
C ILE A 155 12.59 5.22 -2.23
N TRP A 156 12.79 4.30 -1.29
CA TRP A 156 12.03 4.19 -0.04
C TRP A 156 12.98 4.15 1.15
N GLY A 157 12.86 5.13 2.04
CA GLY A 157 13.47 5.10 3.36
C GLY A 157 12.42 4.80 4.42
N LYS A 158 12.67 3.84 5.30
CA LYS A 158 11.82 3.52 6.44
C LYS A 158 12.65 3.52 7.72
N THR A 159 12.07 3.99 8.83
CA THR A 159 12.67 3.85 10.16
C THR A 159 11.56 3.83 11.22
N TRP A 160 11.87 3.33 12.41
CA TRP A 160 11.04 3.47 13.58
C TRP A 160 11.57 4.61 14.44
N LEU A 161 10.79 5.66 14.58
CA LEU A 161 11.06 6.69 15.57
C LEU A 161 10.52 6.23 16.91
N GLN A 162 11.31 6.42 17.96
CA GLN A 162 10.96 6.07 19.32
C GLN A 162 11.21 7.27 20.23
N ASN A 163 10.20 7.65 20.99
CA ASN A 163 10.31 8.66 22.03
C ASN A 163 10.25 7.98 23.40
N ILE A 164 11.37 7.92 24.12
CA ILE A 164 11.42 7.33 25.47
C ILE A 164 11.27 8.37 26.59
N ASP A 165 11.01 9.63 26.23
CA ASP A 165 10.70 10.69 27.18
C ASP A 165 9.19 10.75 27.50
N ALA A 166 8.84 11.47 28.57
CA ALA A 166 7.46 11.80 28.93
C ALA A 166 6.92 13.02 28.16
N ILE A 167 7.76 13.70 27.38
CA ILE A 167 7.44 14.92 26.64
C ILE A 167 7.21 14.59 25.16
N LEU A 168 6.29 15.30 24.50
CA LEU A 168 6.10 15.25 23.05
C LEU A 168 7.39 15.57 22.29
N GLY A 169 7.76 14.71 21.34
CA GLY A 169 8.99 14.84 20.56
C GLY A 169 8.69 14.86 19.07
N PRO A 170 8.58 16.03 18.43
CA PRO A 170 8.44 16.11 16.98
C PRO A 170 9.74 15.70 16.30
N ALA A 171 9.65 14.90 15.25
CA ALA A 171 10.83 14.51 14.47
C ALA A 171 10.52 14.40 12.98
N SER A 172 11.50 14.75 12.18
CA SER A 172 11.39 14.68 10.73
C SER A 172 12.46 13.77 10.17
N CYS A 173 12.11 13.07 9.09
CA CYS A 173 13.04 12.29 8.30
C CYS A 173 12.99 12.73 6.84
N THR A 174 14.15 12.74 6.19
CA THR A 174 14.35 13.21 4.82
C THR A 174 15.28 12.28 4.06
N LEU A 175 15.10 12.19 2.75
CA LEU A 175 16.05 11.55 1.85
C LEU A 175 17.01 12.58 1.27
N SER A 176 18.26 12.19 1.01
CA SER A 176 19.26 13.08 0.40
C SER A 176 19.08 13.27 -1.12
N SER A 177 18.14 12.56 -1.74
CA SER A 177 17.87 12.55 -3.17
C SER A 177 16.99 13.71 -3.65
N GLY A 178 16.30 14.42 -2.75
CA GLY A 178 15.30 15.44 -3.10
C GLY A 178 14.68 16.14 -1.89
N SER A 179 13.80 17.11 -2.16
CA SER A 179 13.21 18.04 -1.17
C SER A 179 11.98 17.52 -0.41
N ASP A 180 11.54 16.28 -0.65
CA ASP A 180 10.39 15.71 0.05
C ASP A 180 10.74 15.35 1.50
N VAL A 181 10.07 16.04 2.43
CA VAL A 181 10.23 15.88 3.88
C VAL A 181 8.99 15.20 4.43
N THR A 182 9.12 13.98 4.96
CA THR A 182 8.05 13.38 5.77
C THR A 182 8.25 13.78 7.23
N ARG A 183 7.28 14.52 7.76
CA ARG A 183 7.26 14.96 9.17
C ARG A 183 6.38 14.02 9.98
N ALA A 184 6.84 13.62 11.15
CA ALA A 184 6.09 12.81 12.10
C ALA A 184 6.10 13.48 13.48
N THR A 185 5.01 13.36 14.22
CA THR A 185 4.95 13.87 15.60
C THR A 185 4.63 12.69 16.52
N LEU A 186 5.58 12.37 17.40
CA LEU A 186 5.43 11.27 18.36
C LEU A 186 4.89 11.82 19.68
N LEU A 187 3.89 11.13 20.24
CA LEU A 187 3.31 11.51 21.52
C LEU A 187 4.27 11.11 22.66
N GLY A 188 4.40 11.94 23.70
CA GLY A 188 5.12 11.57 24.91
C GLY A 188 4.22 10.70 25.78
N THR A 189 4.57 9.42 25.98
CA THR A 189 3.71 8.46 26.70
C THR A 189 4.19 8.16 28.13
N GLY A 190 5.42 8.57 28.51
CA GLY A 190 5.96 8.36 29.85
C GLY A 190 6.06 6.90 30.31
N SER A 191 5.85 5.93 29.40
CA SER A 191 5.85 4.49 29.69
C SER A 191 7.20 3.86 29.37
N LEU A 192 7.57 2.82 30.13
CA LEU A 192 8.70 1.95 29.81
C LEU A 192 8.55 1.43 28.37
N GLY A 193 9.48 1.80 27.48
CA GLY A 193 9.45 1.45 26.06
C GLY A 193 9.11 2.61 25.12
N GLY A 194 8.56 3.72 25.62
CA GLY A 194 8.28 4.92 24.83
C GLY A 194 7.18 4.77 23.76
N ASP A 195 6.80 5.86 23.10
CA ASP A 195 5.96 5.81 21.91
C ASP A 195 6.80 5.43 20.68
N LYS A 196 6.25 4.60 19.80
CA LYS A 196 6.94 4.14 18.58
C LYS A 196 6.06 4.39 17.36
N MET A 197 6.60 5.13 16.39
CA MET A 197 5.93 5.37 15.12
C MET A 197 6.86 5.02 13.96
N SER A 198 6.32 4.30 12.98
CA SER A 198 7.05 4.07 11.73
C SER A 198 6.96 5.29 10.84
N VAL A 199 8.09 5.76 10.33
CA VAL A 199 8.17 6.80 9.31
C VAL A 199 8.67 6.18 8.01
N SER A 200 8.01 6.53 6.91
CA SER A 200 8.44 6.18 5.56
C SER A 200 8.53 7.43 4.70
N VAL A 201 9.68 7.63 4.06
CA VAL A 201 9.94 8.69 3.09
C VAL A 201 10.10 8.04 1.73
N GLN A 202 9.49 8.62 0.70
CA GLN A 202 9.60 8.13 -0.68
C GLN A 202 10.10 9.27 -1.56
N ASP A 203 10.89 8.93 -2.56
CA ASP A 203 11.40 9.88 -3.54
C ASP A 203 11.72 9.17 -4.86
N SER A 204 11.85 9.93 -5.94
CA SER A 204 12.39 9.44 -7.20
C SER A 204 13.42 10.42 -7.72
N ALA A 205 14.62 9.94 -8.04
CA ALA A 205 15.72 10.80 -8.46
C ALA A 205 16.54 10.17 -9.58
N THR A 206 17.10 11.04 -10.42
CA THR A 206 18.06 10.66 -11.46
C THR A 206 19.45 11.10 -11.04
N PHE A 207 20.40 10.18 -11.05
CA PHE A 207 21.81 10.45 -10.74
C PHE A 207 22.66 10.30 -12.00
N THR A 208 23.50 11.29 -12.29
CA THR A 208 24.44 11.28 -13.44
C THR A 208 25.80 10.67 -13.08
N GLN A 209 26.05 10.44 -11.79
CA GLN A 209 27.25 9.86 -11.23
C GLN A 209 26.89 8.90 -10.08
N THR A 210 27.83 8.04 -9.68
CA THR A 210 27.66 7.21 -8.48
C THR A 210 27.36 8.09 -7.27
N THR A 211 26.23 7.83 -6.61
CA THR A 211 25.69 8.70 -5.56
C THR A 211 25.35 7.90 -4.32
N THR A 212 25.66 8.45 -3.15
CA THR A 212 25.22 7.90 -1.87
C THR A 212 23.91 8.55 -1.45
N ILE A 213 22.86 7.73 -1.38
CA ILE A 213 21.56 8.13 -0.87
C ILE A 213 21.55 7.87 0.64
N ALA A 214 21.07 8.83 1.42
CA ALA A 214 20.94 8.72 2.86
C ALA A 214 19.50 8.98 3.29
N LEU A 215 18.97 8.13 4.16
CA LEU A 215 17.84 8.48 5.03
C LEU A 215 18.44 9.15 6.26
N SER A 216 17.98 10.36 6.53
CA SER A 216 18.41 11.11 7.71
C SER A 216 17.21 11.55 8.52
N CYS A 217 17.35 11.59 9.83
CA CYS A 217 16.31 12.03 10.74
C CYS A 217 16.87 13.05 11.74
N ARG A 218 15.99 13.89 12.27
CA ARG A 218 16.33 14.83 13.34
C ARG A 218 15.15 15.01 14.30
N ASN A 219 15.47 15.44 15.51
CA ASN A 219 14.51 16.04 16.41
C ASN A 219 14.22 17.47 15.91
N ASP A 220 12.95 17.85 15.79
CA ASP A 220 12.54 19.19 15.34
C ASP A 220 12.37 20.17 16.51
N ASP A 221 12.58 19.72 17.76
CA ASP A 221 12.66 20.56 18.94
C ASP A 221 14.12 20.84 19.33
N LEU A 222 14.37 22.04 19.88
CA LEU A 222 15.66 22.46 20.43
C LEU A 222 15.89 21.90 21.84
N ALA A 223 14.86 21.37 22.49
CA ALA A 223 15.02 20.63 23.74
C ALA A 223 15.61 19.24 23.47
N ASN A 224 16.63 18.87 24.27
CA ASN A 224 17.27 17.55 24.23
C ASN A 224 16.31 16.46 24.75
N HIS A 225 15.36 16.06 23.91
CA HIS A 225 14.48 14.92 24.18
C HIS A 225 15.17 13.61 23.85
N SER A 226 14.80 12.55 24.56
CA SER A 226 15.30 11.20 24.32
C SER A 226 14.58 10.54 23.13
N LEU A 227 14.82 11.06 21.92
CA LEU A 227 14.30 10.51 20.67
C LEU A 227 15.36 9.65 19.96
N TYR A 228 14.92 8.51 19.41
CA TYR A 228 15.78 7.57 18.71
C TYR A 228 15.18 7.17 17.37
N ALA A 229 16.03 6.92 16.38
CA ALA A 229 15.66 6.21 15.17
C ALA A 229 16.22 4.78 15.22
N ASN A 230 15.38 3.80 14.97
CA ASN A 230 15.67 2.37 15.07
C ASN A 230 15.28 1.65 13.79
N ASP A 231 15.97 0.54 13.49
CA ASP A 231 15.59 -0.40 12.43
C ASP A 231 15.35 0.30 11.08
N ALA A 232 16.30 1.14 10.69
CA ALA A 232 16.24 1.89 9.45
C ALA A 232 16.52 0.98 8.24
N VAL A 233 15.73 1.14 7.18
CA VAL A 233 15.86 0.42 5.92
C VAL A 233 15.79 1.44 4.80
N LEU A 234 16.75 1.38 3.87
CA LEU A 234 16.75 2.19 2.67
C LEU A 234 16.80 1.27 1.45
N THR A 235 15.89 1.46 0.52
CA THR A 235 15.77 0.70 -0.72
C THR A 235 15.72 1.65 -1.89
N ALA A 236 16.56 1.43 -2.90
CA ALA A 236 16.53 2.14 -4.17
C ALA A 236 16.39 1.12 -5.30
N LEU A 237 15.33 1.23 -6.09
CA LEU A 237 15.08 0.37 -7.24
C LEU A 237 15.37 1.17 -8.51
N ALA A 238 16.31 0.71 -9.34
CA ALA A 238 16.55 1.35 -10.62
C ALA A 238 15.36 1.13 -11.54
N VAL A 239 14.96 2.21 -12.20
CA VAL A 239 13.95 2.20 -13.25
C VAL A 239 14.70 2.15 -14.56
N ASP A 240 14.78 0.97 -15.15
CA ASP A 240 15.25 0.87 -16.53
C ASP A 240 14.27 1.59 -17.45
N ALA A 241 14.76 2.13 -18.55
CA ALA A 241 13.88 2.58 -19.62
C ALA A 241 13.00 1.38 -20.05
N LEU A 242 11.70 1.49 -19.85
CA LEU A 242 10.72 0.64 -20.52
C LEU A 242 10.82 0.99 -22.02
N ASN A 243 11.72 0.30 -22.72
CA ASN A 243 11.76 0.33 -24.18
C ASN A 243 10.54 -0.38 -24.75
#